data_AF-A0A3D1JUT0-F1
#
_entry.id   AF-A0A3D1JUT0-F1
#
_cell.length_a   1.000
_cell.length_b   1.000
_cell.length_c   1.000
_cell.angle_alpha   90.00
_cell.angle_beta   90.00
_cell.angle_gamma   90.00
#
_symmetry.space_group_name_H-M   'P 1'
#
loop_
_entity.id
_entity.type
_entity.pdbx_description
1 polymer ?
#
loop_
_entity_poly.entity_id
_entity_poly.type
_entity_poly.pdbx_seq_one_letter_code
_entity_poly.pdbx_strand_id
1 'polypeptide(L)'
;MNELKYYYDEEHDVLSVYNRETEFFAQFSPAKNELVKSEISFSQFKHDYYYRAVTESEAMKMTGGVSAGDAFESYAEIIKANRGEI
;
A
#
# COMPACT_ATOMS: atom_id res chain seq x y z
N MET A 1 3.86 5.68 -15.42
CA MET A 1 4.37 4.98 -14.23
C MET A 1 3.23 5.01 -13.23
N ASN A 2 2.83 3.83 -12.73
CA ASN A 2 1.68 3.67 -11.85
C ASN A 2 1.96 4.42 -10.55
N GLU A 3 1.26 5.52 -10.32
CA GLU A 3 1.53 6.40 -9.19
C GLU A 3 1.00 5.75 -7.91
N LEU A 4 1.93 5.29 -7.06
CA LEU A 4 1.61 4.84 -5.71
C LEU A 4 1.33 6.08 -4.85
N LYS A 5 0.23 6.02 -4.11
CA LYS A 5 -0.16 7.06 -3.14
C LYS A 5 0.01 6.51 -1.73
N TYR A 6 0.62 7.33 -0.88
CA TYR A 6 0.95 6.96 0.49
C TYR A 6 0.08 7.75 1.46
N TYR A 7 -0.46 7.06 2.46
CA TYR A 7 -1.32 7.63 3.48
C TYR A 7 -0.84 7.17 4.85
N TYR A 8 -0.77 8.09 5.80
CA TYR A 8 -0.41 7.78 7.16
C TYR A 8 -1.58 8.12 8.08
N ASP A 9 -1.97 7.15 8.89
CA ASP A 9 -2.93 7.29 9.97
C ASP A 9 -2.16 7.41 11.28
N GLU A 10 -2.25 8.59 11.91
CA GLU A 10 -1.57 8.92 13.16
C GLU A 10 -2.24 8.29 14.39
N GLU A 11 -3.54 8.00 14.33
CA GLU A 11 -4.26 7.44 15.48
C GLU A 11 -3.87 5.98 15.70
N HIS A 12 -3.68 5.22 14.61
CA HIS A 12 -3.36 3.80 14.66
C HIS A 12 -1.89 3.50 14.31
N ASP A 13 -1.09 4.52 13.98
CA ASP A 13 0.30 4.40 13.53
C ASP A 13 0.45 3.45 12.32
N VAL A 14 -0.41 3.64 11.31
CA VAL A 14 -0.47 2.78 10.12
C VAL A 14 -0.10 3.57 8.86
N LEU A 15 0.95 3.12 8.17
CA LEU A 15 1.24 3.57 6.82
C LEU A 15 0.56 2.66 5.80
N SER A 16 -0.24 3.26 4.92
CA SER A 16 -0.96 2.58 3.84
C SER A 16 -0.49 3.07 2.47
N VAL A 17 -0.53 2.18 1.48
CA VAL A 17 -0.19 2.46 0.09
C VAL A 17 -1.35 2.04 -0.81
N TYR A 18 -1.68 2.88 -1.78
CA TYR A 18 -2.74 2.63 -2.75
C TYR A 18 -2.28 2.88 -4.18
N ASN A 19 -2.68 2.01 -5.10
CA ASN A 19 -2.67 2.27 -6.53
C ASN A 19 -4.09 2.21 -7.09
N ARG A 20 -4.51 3.25 -7.82
CA ARG A 20 -5.86 3.31 -8.38
C ARG A 20 -6.08 2.38 -9.56
N GLU A 21 -5.07 2.16 -10.40
CA GLU A 21 -5.23 1.42 -11.65
C GLU A 21 -5.36 -0.08 -11.43
N THR A 22 -4.66 -0.60 -10.44
CA THR A 22 -4.71 -2.03 -10.07
C THR A 22 -5.55 -2.31 -8.84
N GLU A 23 -6.10 -1.27 -8.22
CA GLU A 23 -6.76 -1.33 -6.90
C GLU A 23 -5.89 -1.98 -5.81
N PHE A 24 -4.56 -1.94 -5.98
CA PHE A 24 -3.63 -2.39 -4.95
C PHE A 24 -3.79 -1.52 -3.70
N PHE A 25 -4.05 -2.16 -2.57
CA PHE A 25 -4.11 -1.50 -1.28
C PHE A 25 -3.39 -2.36 -0.23
N ALA A 26 -2.37 -1.79 0.39
CA ALA A 26 -1.49 -2.47 1.33
C ALA A 26 -1.17 -1.56 2.53
N GLN A 27 -0.81 -2.18 3.64
CA GLN A 27 -0.41 -1.53 4.88
C GLN A 27 0.96 -2.05 5.30
N PHE A 28 1.77 -1.17 5.85
CA PHE A 28 3.05 -1.57 6.41
C PHE A 28 2.80 -2.41 7.67
N SER A 29 3.43 -3.58 7.74
CA SER A 29 3.44 -4.41 8.93
C SER A 29 4.81 -4.31 9.60
N PRO A 30 4.93 -3.59 10.73
CA PRO A 30 6.19 -3.53 11.48
C PRO A 30 6.69 -4.91 11.93
N ALA A 31 5.78 -5.83 12.24
CA ALA A 31 6.11 -7.18 12.70
C ALA A 31 6.80 -8.02 11.62
N LYS A 32 6.45 -7.82 10.34
CA LYS A 32 7.03 -8.53 9.20
C LYS A 32 8.07 -7.71 8.44
N ASN A 33 8.16 -6.42 8.75
CA ASN A 33 8.97 -5.44 8.03
C ASN A 33 8.69 -5.43 6.51
N GLU A 34 7.41 -5.54 6.14
CA GLU A 34 6.96 -5.59 4.75
C GLU A 34 5.59 -4.91 4.57
N LEU A 35 5.23 -4.60 3.33
CA LEU A 35 3.88 -4.17 2.97
C LEU A 35 3.00 -5.40 2.74
N VAL A 36 1.96 -5.53 3.57
CA VAL A 36 0.96 -6.59 3.47
C VAL A 36 -0.32 -6.05 2.86
N LYS A 37 -0.96 -6.83 1.99
CA LYS A 37 -2.27 -6.45 1.43
C LYS A 37 -3.26 -6.21 2.56
N SER A 38 -4.00 -5.10 2.49
CA SER A 38 -5.00 -4.78 3.50
C SER A 38 -6.21 -5.72 3.36
N GLU A 39 -6.81 -6.06 4.50
CA GLU A 39 -8.03 -6.88 4.56
C GLU A 39 -9.30 -6.07 4.23
N ILE A 40 -9.21 -4.74 4.29
CA ILE A 40 -10.30 -3.82 3.94
C ILE A 40 -10.07 -3.19 2.57
N SER A 41 -11.13 -2.66 1.95
CA SER A 41 -11.00 -1.89 0.72
C SER A 41 -10.49 -0.47 1.00
N PHE A 42 -9.87 0.15 -0.01
CA PHE A 42 -9.47 1.57 0.10
C PHE A 42 -10.68 2.49 0.34
N SER A 43 -11.87 2.16 -0.17
CA SER A 43 -13.09 2.93 0.09
C SER A 43 -13.50 2.87 1.56
N GLN A 44 -13.37 1.71 2.21
CA GLN A 44 -13.61 1.56 3.65
C GLN A 44 -12.59 2.37 4.44
N PHE A 45 -11.31 2.26 4.07
CA PHE A 45 -10.23 3.05 4.66
C PHE A 45 -10.54 4.55 4.61
N LYS A 46 -10.99 5.06 3.46
CA LYS A 46 -11.32 6.47 3.28
C LYS A 46 -12.47 6.98 4.16
N HIS A 47 -13.36 6.09 4.57
CA HIS A 47 -14.55 6.43 5.34
C HIS A 47 -14.30 6.34 6.86
N ASP A 48 -13.56 5.31 7.28
CA ASP A 48 -13.43 4.97 8.70
C ASP A 48 -12.19 5.56 9.36
N TYR A 49 -11.16 5.92 8.57
CA TYR A 49 -9.86 6.30 9.10
C TYR A 49 -9.58 7.79 8.89
N TYR A 50 -8.88 8.38 9.85
CA TYR A 50 -8.33 9.73 9.75
C TYR A 50 -6.88 9.66 9.26
N TYR A 51 -6.65 10.01 8.00
CA TYR A 51 -5.35 9.88 7.36
C TYR A 51 -4.88 11.19 6.74
N ARG A 52 -3.56 11.34 6.67
CA ARG A 52 -2.89 12.37 5.85
C ARG A 52 -2.12 11.74 4.70
N ALA A 53 -2.14 12.39 3.55
CA ALA A 53 -1.25 12.02 2.46
C ALA A 53 0.20 12.33 2.85
N VAL A 54 1.11 11.41 2.54
CA VAL A 54 2.56 11.59 2.74
C VAL A 54 3.28 11.35 1.43
N THR A 55 4.48 11.92 1.33
CA THR A 55 5.36 11.63 0.20
C THR A 55 5.98 10.24 0.33
N GLU A 56 6.43 9.67 -0.78
CA GLU A 56 7.20 8.43 -0.77
C GLU A 56 8.45 8.53 0.11
N SER A 57 9.14 9.69 0.08
CA SER A 57 10.33 9.90 0.92
C SER A 57 10.01 9.89 2.41
N GLU A 58 8.86 10.41 2.82
CA GLU A 58 8.39 10.33 4.21
C GLU A 58 7.99 8.89 4.58
N ALA A 59 7.23 8.23 3.71
CA ALA A 59 6.84 6.83 3.87
C ALA A 59 8.07 5.92 4.07
N MET A 60 9.10 6.05 3.23
CA MET A 60 10.33 5.28 3.36
C MET A 60 11.07 5.56 4.68
N LYS A 61 11.05 6.80 5.19
CA LYS A 61 11.64 7.11 6.50
C LYS A 61 10.88 6.42 7.64
N MET A 62 9.55 6.38 7.54
CA MET A 62 8.69 5.73 8.54
C MET A 62 8.86 4.21 8.57
N THR A 63 9.10 3.59 7.42
CA THR A 63 9.24 2.13 7.30
C THR A 63 10.68 1.63 7.44
N GLY A 64 11.65 2.50 7.69
CA GLY A 64 13.07 2.12 7.71
C GLY A 64 13.63 1.74 6.32
N GLY A 65 13.01 2.25 5.25
CA GLY A 65 13.48 2.08 3.87
C GLY A 65 12.73 1.03 3.05
N VAL A 66 11.63 0.46 3.56
CA VAL A 66 10.85 -0.53 2.82
C VAL A 66 10.16 0.11 1.61
N SER A 67 10.46 -0.45 0.43
CA SER A 67 9.93 -0.03 -0.87
C SER A 67 8.52 -0.57 -1.09
N ALA A 68 7.58 0.32 -1.42
CA ALA A 68 6.26 -0.09 -1.87
C ALA A 68 6.24 -0.56 -3.33
N GLY A 69 7.27 -0.22 -4.11
CA GLY A 69 7.46 -0.70 -5.47
C GLY A 69 7.53 -2.22 -5.52
N ASP A 70 8.34 -2.83 -4.66
CA ASP A 70 8.61 -4.27 -4.66
C ASP A 70 7.34 -5.08 -4.34
N ALA A 71 6.56 -4.60 -3.36
CA ALA A 71 5.27 -5.19 -2.99
C ALA A 71 4.22 -5.02 -4.11
N PHE A 72 4.21 -3.86 -4.76
CA PHE A 72 3.33 -3.59 -5.88
C PHE A 72 3.68 -4.44 -7.12
N GLU A 73 4.96 -4.59 -7.43
CA GLU A 73 5.45 -5.42 -8.54
C GLU A 73 5.04 -6.88 -8.35
N SER A 74 5.28 -7.43 -7.15
CA SER A 74 4.85 -8.78 -6.79
C SER A 74 3.34 -8.97 -6.96
N TYR A 75 2.54 -7.99 -6.54
CA TYR A 75 1.08 -8.00 -6.73
C TYR A 75 0.68 -7.93 -8.21
N ALA A 76 1.34 -7.07 -8.98
CA ALA A 76 1.08 -6.90 -10.41
C ALA A 76 1.42 -8.17 -11.20
N GLU A 77 2.48 -8.89 -10.83
CA GLU A 77 2.84 -10.18 -11.41
C GLU A 77 1.78 -11.25 -11.13
N ILE A 78 1.26 -11.34 -9.89
CA ILE A 78 0.18 -12.28 -9.54
C ILE A 78 -1.08 -11.99 -10.37
N ILE A 79 -1.48 -10.72 -10.52
CA ILE A 79 -2.62 -10.35 -11.37
C ILE A 79 -2.38 -10.73 -12.83
N LYS A 80 -1.19 -10.47 -13.36
CA LYS A 80 -0.84 -10.81 -14.74
C LYS A 80 -0.88 -12.31 -14.98
N ALA A 81 -0.33 -13.11 -14.05
CA ALA A 81 -0.39 -14.57 -14.13
C ALA A 81 -1.84 -15.07 -14.16
N ASN A 82 -2.69 -14.56 -13.26
CA ASN A 82 -4.11 -14.94 -13.20
C ASN A 82 -4.94 -14.45 -14.40
N ARG A 83 -4.51 -13.40 -15.10
CA ARG A 83 -5.16 -12.91 -16.34
C ARG A 83 -4.69 -13.63 -17.61
N GLY A 84 -3.58 -14.37 -17.55
CA GLY A 84 -3.02 -15.12 -18.67
C GLY A 84 -3.58 -16.53 -18.86
N GLU A 85 -4.47 -16.99 -17.98
CA GLU A 85 -5.12 -18.32 -18.04
C GLU A 85 -6.57 -18.24 -18.56
N ILE A 86 -6.82 -17.51 -19.66
CA ILE A 86 -8.11 -17.55 -20.38
C ILE A 86 -7.87 -17.82 -21.86
#